data_AF-A0A976PT31-F1
#
_entry.id   AF-A0A976PT31-F1
#
_cell.length_a   1.000
_cell.length_b   1.000
_cell.length_c   1.000
_cell.angle_alpha   90.00
_cell.angle_beta   90.00
_cell.angle_gamma   90.00
#
_symmetry.space_group_name_H-M   'P 1'
#
loop_
_entity.id
_entity.type
_entity.pdbx_description
1 polymer ?
#
loop_
_entity_poly.entity_id
_entity_poly.type
_entity_poly.pdbx_seq_one_letter_code
_entity_poly.pdbx_strand_id
1 'polypeptide(L)'
;MSMFSIFNVSGSAVSAQSQRLNVVASNLANADAVAGPDGQSYKARHVLFQTVPMGSDASRGVKVQNIVESDAPGRRVHAPHHPSADA
;
A
#
# COMPACT_ATOMS: atom_id res chain seq x y z
N MET A 1 -24.31 -15.56 18.25
CA MET A 1 -24.11 -15.56 16.78
C MET A 1 -23.81 -14.15 16.22
N SER A 2 -24.59 -13.10 16.51
CA SER A 2 -24.37 -11.75 15.96
C SER A 2 -23.09 -11.02 16.44
N MET A 3 -22.82 -10.99 17.75
CA MET A 3 -21.67 -10.26 18.30
C MET A 3 -20.31 -10.75 17.78
N PHE A 4 -20.10 -12.07 17.69
CA PHE A 4 -18.86 -12.62 17.12
C PHE A 4 -18.66 -12.25 15.64
N SER A 5 -19.75 -12.15 14.87
CA SER A 5 -19.69 -11.69 13.48
C SER A 5 -19.23 -10.23 13.39
N ILE A 6 -19.71 -9.35 14.28
CA ILE A 6 -19.29 -7.94 14.32
C ILE A 6 -17.80 -7.84 14.65
N PHE A 7 -17.33 -8.58 15.66
CA PHE A 7 -15.90 -8.58 16.02
C PHE A 7 -15.02 -9.10 14.89
N ASN A 8 -15.46 -10.14 14.16
CA ASN A 8 -14.72 -10.67 13.03
C ASN A 8 -14.62 -9.67 11.86
N VAL A 9 -15.71 -8.97 11.53
CA VAL A 9 -15.71 -7.92 10.50
C VAL A 9 -14.79 -6.78 10.91
N SER A 10 -14.95 -6.25 12.13
CA SER A 10 -14.09 -5.18 12.66
C SER A 10 -12.61 -5.59 12.74
N GLY A 11 -12.33 -6.82 13.17
CA GLY A 11 -10.97 -7.37 13.22
C GLY A 11 -10.34 -7.47 11.83
N SER A 12 -11.10 -7.90 10.82
CA SER A 12 -10.63 -7.93 9.43
C SER A 12 -10.31 -6.53 8.91
N ALA A 13 -11.12 -5.52 9.27
CA ALA A 13 -10.89 -4.13 8.88
C ALA A 13 -9.63 -3.55 9.53
N VAL A 14 -9.44 -3.75 10.85
CA VAL A 14 -8.25 -3.27 11.57
C VAL A 14 -6.98 -3.93 11.02
N SER A 15 -7.02 -5.24 10.76
CA SER A 15 -5.88 -5.96 10.16
C SER A 15 -5.53 -5.41 8.78
N ALA A 16 -6.53 -5.24 7.91
CA ALA A 16 -6.32 -4.73 6.56
C ALA A 16 -5.82 -3.27 6.56
N GLN A 17 -6.31 -2.43 7.47
CA GLN A 17 -5.83 -1.06 7.63
C GLN A 17 -4.42 -1.00 8.21
N SER A 18 -4.05 -1.88 9.14
CA SER A 18 -2.67 -1.98 9.63
C SER A 18 -1.69 -2.28 8.49
N GLN A 19 -2.05 -3.18 7.57
CA GLN A 19 -1.24 -3.43 6.37
C GLN A 19 -1.15 -2.20 5.46
N ARG A 20 -2.24 -1.44 5.29
CA ARG A 20 -2.20 -0.18 4.55
C ARG A 20 -1.27 0.84 5.20
N LEU A 21 -1.29 0.97 6.53
CA LEU A 21 -0.38 1.86 7.24
C LEU A 21 1.09 1.46 7.02
N ASN A 22 1.41 0.17 7.01
CA ASN A 22 2.76 -0.30 6.70
C ASN A 22 3.19 0.08 5.27
N VAL A 23 2.28 -0.03 4.29
CA VAL A 23 2.54 0.39 2.91
C VAL A 23 2.74 1.90 2.81
N VAL A 24 1.90 2.68 3.48
CA VAL A 24 2.04 4.15 3.54
C VAL A 24 3.36 4.55 4.20
N ALA A 25 3.75 3.90 5.30
CA ALA A 25 5.02 4.15 5.96
C ALA A 25 6.21 3.79 5.06
N SER A 26 6.13 2.67 4.31
CA SER A 26 7.16 2.29 3.34
C SER A 26 7.28 3.31 2.21
N ASN A 27 6.16 3.80 1.69
CA ASN A 27 6.16 4.85 0.67
C ASN A 27 6.79 6.14 1.19
N LEU A 28 6.45 6.56 2.42
CA LEU A 28 7.01 7.76 3.04
C LEU A 28 8.52 7.63 3.25
N ALA A 29 8.99 6.47 3.73
CA ALA A 29 10.41 6.22 3.95
C ALA A 29 11.24 6.23 2.65
N ASN A 30 10.64 5.95 1.50
CA ASN A 30 11.31 5.92 0.20
C ASN A 30 10.91 7.09 -0.72
N ALA A 31 10.17 8.08 -0.21
CA ALA A 31 9.65 9.18 -1.02
C ALA A 31 10.75 10.03 -1.68
N ASP A 32 11.91 10.12 -1.03
CA ASP A 32 13.06 10.88 -1.50
C ASP A 32 14.19 9.99 -2.06
N ALA A 33 13.95 8.68 -2.23
CA ALA A 33 14.92 7.77 -2.80
C ALA A 33 15.09 8.03 -4.31
N VAL A 34 16.30 8.40 -4.74
CA VAL A 34 16.62 8.71 -6.14
C VAL A 34 16.66 7.45 -7.00
N ALA A 35 17.31 6.40 -6.51
CA ALA A 35 17.41 5.10 -7.17
C ALA A 35 17.53 3.98 -6.13
N GLY A 36 16.86 2.85 -6.39
CA GLY A 36 17.04 1.61 -5.64
C GLY A 36 18.36 0.90 -5.99
N PRO A 37 18.66 -0.24 -5.35
CA PRO A 37 19.83 -1.06 -5.65
C PRO A 37 19.90 -1.55 -7.11
N ASP A 38 18.75 -1.60 -7.77
CA ASP A 38 18.52 -1.94 -9.18
C ASP A 38 18.69 -0.74 -10.13
N GLY A 39 18.99 0.45 -9.60
CA GLY A 39 19.14 1.68 -10.37
C GLY A 39 17.82 2.31 -10.82
N GLN A 40 16.67 1.75 -10.44
CA GLN A 40 15.35 2.26 -10.82
C GLN A 40 14.78 3.19 -9.74
N SER A 41 13.96 4.17 -10.14
CA SER A 41 13.26 5.04 -9.20
C SER A 41 12.27 4.24 -8.35
N TYR A 42 12.13 4.59 -7.08
CA TYR A 42 11.12 3.98 -6.23
C TYR A 42 9.70 4.20 -6.77
N LYS A 43 8.93 3.12 -6.90
CA LYS A 43 7.51 3.17 -7.25
C LYS A 43 6.65 3.05 -5.99
N ALA A 44 5.75 4.01 -5.81
CA ALA A 44 4.81 4.00 -4.70
C ALA A 44 3.93 2.74 -4.75
N ARG A 45 3.67 2.14 -3.59
CA ARG A 45 2.85 0.94 -3.45
C ARG A 45 1.45 1.26 -2.96
N HIS A 46 0.46 0.49 -3.42
CA HIS A 46 -0.94 0.62 -3.07
C HIS A 46 -1.53 -0.73 -2.67
N VAL A 47 -2.41 -0.71 -1.67
CA VAL A 47 -3.11 -1.90 -1.19
C VAL A 47 -4.41 -2.10 -1.97
N LEU A 48 -4.60 -3.28 -2.55
CA LEU A 48 -5.87 -3.71 -3.14
C LEU A 48 -6.67 -4.49 -2.09
N PHE A 49 -7.82 -3.94 -1.71
CA PHE A 49 -8.74 -4.60 -0.79
C PHE A 49 -9.72 -5.48 -1.56
N GLN A 50 -10.10 -6.60 -0.95
CA GLN A 50 -11.13 -7.49 -1.45
C GLN A 50 -12.12 -7.81 -0.34
N THR A 51 -13.41 -7.76 -0.67
CA THR A 51 -14.49 -8.18 0.21
C THR A 51 -14.51 -9.71 0.34
N VAL A 52 -14.70 -10.20 1.56
CA VAL A 52 -14.77 -11.63 1.86
C VAL A 52 -16.12 -11.96 2.51
N PRO A 53 -16.91 -12.89 1.95
CA PRO A 53 -18.13 -13.35 2.60
C PRO A 53 -17.81 -14.15 3.86
N MET A 54 -18.52 -13.88 4.96
CA MET A 54 -18.25 -14.49 6.28
C MET A 54 -19.42 -15.35 6.80
N GLY A 55 -20.07 -16.07 5.88
CA GLY A 55 -21.09 -17.09 6.20
C GLY A 55 -22.54 -16.60 6.25
N SER A 56 -22.82 -15.31 6.46
CA SER A 56 -24.16 -14.72 6.31
C SER A 56 -24.14 -13.59 5.28
N ASP A 57 -25.27 -13.32 4.63
CA ASP A 57 -25.35 -12.25 3.61
C ASP A 57 -25.11 -10.85 4.17
N ALA A 58 -25.42 -10.64 5.46
CA ALA A 58 -25.17 -9.40 6.17
C ALA A 58 -23.73 -9.26 6.68
N SER A 59 -22.91 -10.32 6.66
CA SER A 59 -21.54 -10.31 7.17
C SER A 59 -20.52 -10.38 6.04
N ARG A 60 -19.83 -9.26 5.82
CA ARG A 60 -18.80 -9.09 4.81
C ARG A 60 -17.56 -8.50 5.48
N GLY A 61 -16.48 -9.26 5.49
CA GLY A 61 -15.17 -8.79 5.95
C GLY A 61 -14.37 -8.19 4.80
N VAL A 62 -13.17 -7.72 5.13
CA VAL A 62 -12.20 -7.22 4.14
C VAL A 62 -10.85 -7.91 4.35
N LYS A 63 -10.16 -8.20 3.25
CA LYS A 63 -8.77 -8.62 3.26
C LYS A 63 -7.97 -7.79 2.27
N VAL A 64 -6.66 -7.77 2.45
CA VAL A 64 -5.75 -7.34 1.38
C VAL A 64 -5.59 -8.48 0.40
N GLN A 65 -5.95 -8.23 -0.85
CA GLN A 65 -5.76 -9.18 -1.95
C GLN A 65 -4.34 -9.11 -2.48
N ASN A 66 -3.83 -7.89 -2.71
CA ASN A 66 -2.50 -7.67 -3.24
C ASN A 66 -1.96 -6.28 -2.86
N ILE A 67 -0.65 -6.10 -3.00
CA ILE A 67 0.02 -4.80 -2.96
C ILE A 67 0.58 -4.57 -4.35
N VAL A 68 0.11 -3.51 -5.03
CA VAL A 68 0.51 -3.17 -6.40
C VAL A 68 1.38 -1.95 -6.41
N GLU A 69 2.32 -1.88 -7.35
CA GLU A 69 3.13 -0.70 -7.59
C GLU A 69 2.40 0.28 -8.51
N SER A 70 2.68 1.57 -8.34
CA SER A 70 2.15 2.61 -9.19
C SER A 70 2.85 2.62 -10.54
N ASP A 71 2.05 2.74 -11.60
CA ASP A 71 2.53 2.93 -12.98
C ASP A 71 2.84 4.41 -13.30
N ALA A 72 2.73 5.30 -12.32
CA ALA A 72 3.06 6.70 -12.51
C ALA A 72 4.55 6.87 -12.87
N PRO A 73 4.88 7.78 -13.81
CA PRO A 73 6.27 8.09 -14.11
C PRO A 73 6.95 8.67 -12.86
N GLY A 74 8.23 8.36 -12.67
CA GLY A 74 9.03 8.88 -11.56
C GLY A 74 9.07 10.42 -11.56
N ARG A 75 9.09 11.02 -10.36
CA ARG A 75 9.14 12.47 -10.21
C ARG A 75 10.51 12.98 -10.65
N ARG A 76 10.55 13.83 -11.67
CA ARG A 76 11.76 14.59 -12.04
C ARG A 76 11.94 15.77 -11.10
N VAL A 77 13.16 15.96 -10.61
CA VAL A 77 13.55 17.10 -9.77
C VAL A 77 14.75 17.76 -10.42
N HIS A 78 14.67 19.07 -10.62
CA HIS A 78 15.77 19.84 -11.21
C HIS A 78 16.87 20.05 -10.18
N ALA A 79 17.98 19.32 -10.32
CA ALA A 79 19.13 19.37 -9.41
C ALA A 79 20.47 19.32 -10.19
N PRO A 80 20.92 20.44 -10.80
CA PRO A 80 22.05 20.47 -11.75
C PRO A 80 23.40 20.01 -11.17
N HIS A 81 23.56 20.07 -9.86
CA HIS A 81 24.78 19.64 -9.16
C HIS A 81 24.68 18.21 -8.59
N HIS A 82 23.60 17.48 -8.88
CA HIS A 82 23.41 16.13 -8.38
C HIS A 82 24.13 15.10 -9.29
N PRO A 83 24.87 14.12 -8.74
CA PRO A 83 25.61 13.13 -9.54
C PRO A 83 24.75 12.32 -10.51
N SER A 84 23.47 12.16 -10.20
CA SER A 84 22.48 11.43 -11.02
C SER A 84 21.59 12.36 -11.88
N ALA A 85 21.92 13.65 -11.97
CA ALA A 85 21.22 14.56 -12.88
C ALA A 85 21.58 14.20 -14.32
N ASP A 86 20.59 14.24 -15.20
CA ASP A 86 20.83 14.27 -16.63
C ASP A 86 21.61 15.55 -17.00
N ALA A 87 22.54 15.41 -17.96
CA ALA A 87 23.42 16.49 -18.41
C ALA A 87 22.71 17.47 -19.36
#